data_AF-A0A4Z0MBV0-F1
#
_entry.id   AF-A0A4Z0MBV0-F1
#
_cell.length_a   1.000
_cell.length_b   1.000
_cell.length_c   1.000
_cell.angle_alpha   90.00
_cell.angle_beta   90.00
_cell.angle_gamma   90.00
#
_symmetry.space_group_name_H-M   'P 1'
#
loop_
_entity.id
_entity.type
_entity.pdbx_description
1 polymer ?
#
loop_
_entity_poly.entity_id
_entity_poly.type
_entity_poly.pdbx_seq_one_letter_code
_entity_poly.pdbx_strand_id
1 'polypeptide(L)'
;MEITPVPQPAAHPIVLAGPHFFNLSNVQMFYGGAGADLTVAAWWKKLPATVFLQVTQRGAALLATTVGVTARGQVVTTPAYYLGPFRIEGTERIFSTIWELGEYLLAQRTAMVPAEGTATVLGLDGSLTEIRPSKGKTFKFDQLRPLIGADTLDIHYFQHGPLAGYILVIDDNGKYSGSALNMLATAAWFDTYPPEQYSPIDVVVGTVVLMKSEQLR
;
A
#
# COMPACT_ATOMS: atom_id res chain seq x y z
N MET A 1 35.64 -42.22 9.60
CA MET A 1 34.45 -41.63 10.24
C MET A 1 33.54 -41.20 9.10
N GLU A 2 32.54 -42.02 8.76
CA GLU A 2 31.52 -41.64 7.79
C GLU A 2 30.52 -40.71 8.49
N ILE A 3 30.25 -39.56 7.89
CA ILE A 3 29.29 -38.57 8.39
C ILE A 3 27.94 -38.91 7.75
N THR A 4 27.04 -39.49 8.52
CA THR A 4 25.67 -39.76 8.06
C THR A 4 24.91 -38.43 7.99
N PRO A 5 24.33 -38.04 6.84
CA PRO A 5 23.52 -36.83 6.77
C PRO A 5 22.24 -37.00 7.58
N VAL A 6 21.96 -36.04 8.46
CA VAL A 6 20.71 -35.96 9.22
C VAL A 6 19.57 -35.71 8.22
N PRO A 7 18.47 -36.50 8.22
CA PRO A 7 17.34 -36.24 7.35
C PRO A 7 16.73 -34.89 7.69
N GLN A 8 16.71 -33.98 6.72
CA GLN A 8 16.00 -32.71 6.84
C GLN A 8 14.49 -33.02 6.84
N PRO A 9 13.73 -32.65 7.88
CA PRO A 9 12.30 -32.93 7.89
C PRO A 9 11.63 -32.24 6.69
N ALA A 10 10.81 -32.99 5.97
CA ALA A 10 10.06 -32.46 4.84
C ALA A 10 9.22 -31.26 5.33
N ALA A 11 9.34 -30.12 4.65
CA ALA A 11 8.53 -28.96 4.93
C ALA A 11 7.05 -29.32 4.67
N HIS A 12 6.28 -29.50 5.75
CA HIS A 12 4.84 -29.68 5.64
C HIS A 12 4.23 -28.34 5.16
N PRO A 13 3.38 -28.35 4.12
CA PRO A 13 2.66 -27.15 3.72
C PRO A 13 1.75 -26.71 4.88
N ILE A 14 1.94 -25.47 5.33
CA ILE A 14 1.04 -24.86 6.30
C ILE A 14 -0.28 -24.62 5.58
N VAL A 15 -1.32 -25.37 5.95
CA VAL A 15 -2.68 -25.15 5.46
C VAL A 15 -3.34 -24.13 6.38
N LEU A 16 -3.38 -22.88 5.93
CA LEU A 16 -4.09 -21.80 6.59
C LEU A 16 -5.55 -21.79 6.09
N ALA A 17 -6.47 -22.24 6.95
CA ALA A 17 -7.89 -22.25 6.63
C ALA A 17 -8.52 -20.85 6.86
N GLY A 18 -8.89 -20.18 5.77
CA GLY A 18 -9.60 -18.89 5.80
C GLY A 18 -8.67 -17.65 5.76
N PRO A 19 -9.25 -16.44 5.64
CA PRO A 19 -8.48 -15.19 5.67
C PRO A 19 -7.98 -14.89 7.08
N HIS A 20 -6.66 -14.82 7.25
CA HIS A 20 -6.04 -14.46 8.52
C HIS A 20 -5.67 -12.97 8.53
N PHE A 21 -6.27 -12.18 9.42
CA PHE A 21 -5.99 -10.74 9.55
C PHE A 21 -4.93 -10.49 10.63
N PHE A 22 -3.91 -9.71 10.28
CA PHE A 22 -2.77 -9.43 11.16
C PHE A 22 -2.59 -7.93 11.37
N ASN A 23 -2.77 -7.41 12.59
CA ASN A 23 -2.56 -5.98 12.86
C ASN A 23 -1.05 -5.66 12.81
N LEU A 24 -0.62 -4.77 11.91
CA LEU A 24 0.80 -4.43 11.80
C LEU A 24 1.37 -3.72 13.04
N SER A 25 0.54 -3.16 13.92
CA SER A 25 0.99 -2.63 15.23
C SER A 25 1.26 -3.72 16.26
N ASN A 26 0.72 -4.92 16.08
CA ASN A 26 0.76 -6.02 17.07
C ASN A 26 1.14 -7.39 16.49
N VAL A 27 1.63 -7.48 15.25
CA VAL A 27 1.92 -8.78 14.62
C VAL A 27 3.37 -8.94 14.17
N GLN A 28 3.93 -10.05 14.65
CA GLN A 28 5.11 -10.76 14.18
C GLN A 28 4.85 -11.35 12.79
N MET A 29 5.69 -11.03 11.81
CA MET A 29 5.65 -11.70 10.52
C MET A 29 6.23 -13.11 10.61
N PHE A 30 5.58 -14.06 9.94
CA PHE A 30 6.11 -15.40 9.75
C PHE A 30 7.07 -15.41 8.56
N TYR A 31 8.28 -15.91 8.78
CA TYR A 31 9.12 -16.46 7.73
C TYR A 31 9.46 -17.91 8.05
N GLY A 32 9.30 -18.76 7.03
CA GLY A 32 10.04 -19.99 6.81
C GLY A 32 10.37 -20.89 8.01
N GLY A 33 9.67 -22.02 8.08
CA GLY A 33 10.15 -23.21 8.79
C GLY A 33 9.89 -23.20 10.29
N ALA A 34 9.58 -24.38 10.82
CA ALA A 34 9.40 -24.58 12.25
C ALA A 34 10.69 -24.19 13.02
N GLY A 35 10.59 -23.21 13.92
CA GLY A 35 11.58 -22.98 14.98
C GLY A 35 12.47 -21.73 14.89
N ALA A 36 12.17 -20.74 14.05
CA ALA A 36 12.89 -19.47 14.07
C ALA A 36 12.24 -18.44 15.02
N ASP A 37 13.04 -17.87 15.94
CA ASP A 37 12.60 -16.82 16.84
C ASP A 37 12.32 -15.48 16.12
N LEU A 38 11.25 -14.84 16.58
CA LEU A 38 10.50 -13.79 15.89
C LEU A 38 11.05 -12.41 16.25
N THR A 39 11.42 -11.58 15.26
CA THR A 39 11.71 -10.15 15.51
C THR A 39 10.97 -9.25 14.53
N VAL A 40 10.15 -8.33 15.07
CA VAL A 40 9.53 -7.24 14.30
C VAL A 40 10.63 -6.30 13.86
N ALA A 41 10.84 -6.17 12.56
CA ALA A 41 11.77 -5.17 12.04
C ALA A 41 11.30 -3.76 12.44
N ALA A 42 12.21 -2.96 13.02
CA ALA A 42 11.90 -1.68 13.66
C ALA A 42 11.15 -0.66 12.76
N TRP A 43 11.19 -0.83 11.44
CA TRP A 43 10.49 0.03 10.49
C TRP A 43 8.98 -0.24 10.37
N TRP A 44 8.47 -1.41 10.78
CA TRP A 44 7.03 -1.74 10.72
C TRP A 44 6.20 -1.05 11.82
N LYS A 45 6.84 -0.65 12.93
CA LYS A 45 6.19 0.05 14.07
C LYS A 45 5.69 1.47 13.74
N LYS A 46 5.85 1.94 12.50
CA LYS A 46 5.45 3.27 12.04
C LYS A 46 4.19 3.28 11.17
N LEU A 47 3.59 2.13 10.87
CA LEU A 47 2.31 2.06 10.15
C LEU A 47 1.17 2.05 11.18
N PRO A 48 0.11 2.85 10.98
CA PRO A 48 -1.01 2.88 11.92
C PRO A 48 -1.72 1.55 12.03
N ALA A 49 -2.41 1.36 13.16
CA ALA A 49 -3.13 0.14 13.55
C ALA A 49 -4.27 -0.31 12.61
N THR A 50 -4.47 0.35 11.47
CA THR A 50 -5.52 0.11 10.49
C THR A 50 -5.05 -0.65 9.25
N VAL A 51 -3.76 -0.94 9.15
CA VAL A 51 -3.16 -1.68 8.06
C VAL A 51 -2.97 -3.13 8.54
N PHE A 52 -3.67 -4.10 7.94
CA PHE A 52 -3.54 -5.52 8.31
C PHE A 52 -2.96 -6.33 7.16
N LEU A 53 -2.15 -7.35 7.43
CA LEU A 53 -1.85 -8.37 6.42
C LEU A 53 -2.97 -9.40 6.43
N GLN A 54 -3.58 -9.70 5.28
CA GLN A 54 -4.54 -10.77 5.11
C GLN A 54 -3.93 -11.87 4.24
N VAL A 55 -3.78 -13.08 4.79
CA VAL A 55 -3.30 -14.24 4.00
C VAL A 55 -4.49 -15.12 3.61
N THR A 56 -4.59 -15.44 2.33
CA THR A 56 -5.62 -16.32 1.75
C THR A 56 -4.99 -17.41 0.89
N GLN A 57 -5.61 -18.59 0.84
CA GLN A 57 -5.18 -19.66 -0.05
C GLN A 57 -5.99 -19.62 -1.35
N ARG A 58 -5.31 -19.61 -2.50
CA ARG A 58 -5.92 -19.70 -3.84
C ARG A 58 -5.29 -20.87 -4.59
N GLY A 59 -5.95 -22.03 -4.52
CA GLY A 59 -5.39 -23.29 -5.02
C GLY A 59 -4.17 -23.70 -4.21
N ALA A 60 -3.02 -23.90 -4.88
CA ALA A 60 -1.75 -24.22 -4.23
C ALA A 60 -0.95 -22.98 -3.80
N ALA A 61 -1.35 -21.78 -4.21
CA ALA A 61 -0.68 -20.54 -3.85
C ALA A 61 -1.28 -19.91 -2.59
N LEU A 62 -0.42 -19.30 -1.78
CA LEU A 62 -0.84 -18.39 -0.71
C LEU A 62 -0.69 -16.95 -1.20
N LEU A 63 -1.69 -16.12 -0.93
CA LEU A 63 -1.76 -14.71 -1.30
C LEU A 63 -1.84 -13.87 -0.04
N ALA A 64 -1.03 -12.83 0.07
CA ALA A 64 -1.11 -11.82 1.11
C ALA A 64 -1.70 -10.51 0.55
N THR A 65 -2.51 -9.78 1.30
CA THR A 65 -2.94 -8.41 0.94
C THR A 65 -2.78 -7.52 2.14
N THR A 66 -2.57 -6.24 1.90
CA THR A 66 -2.64 -5.24 2.96
C THR A 66 -4.07 -4.72 3.03
N VAL A 67 -4.64 -4.55 4.23
CA VAL A 67 -6.05 -4.26 4.46
C VAL A 67 -6.20 -2.96 5.22
N GLY A 68 -7.07 -2.08 4.76
CA GLY A 68 -7.57 -0.90 5.45
C GLY A 68 -9.01 -1.08 5.91
N VAL A 69 -9.39 -0.48 7.05
CA VAL A 69 -10.78 -0.45 7.51
C VAL A 69 -11.27 0.99 7.52
N THR A 70 -12.36 1.25 6.80
CA THR A 70 -13.01 2.56 6.75
C THR A 70 -13.74 2.83 8.07
N ALA A 71 -14.06 4.10 8.34
CA ALA A 71 -14.87 4.49 9.50
C ALA A 71 -16.23 3.79 9.61
N ARG A 72 -16.79 3.31 8.49
CA ARG A 72 -18.08 2.59 8.43
C ARG A 72 -17.92 1.08 8.57
N GLY A 73 -16.70 0.59 8.85
CA GLY A 73 -16.41 -0.83 9.00
C GLY A 73 -16.24 -1.60 7.68
N GLN A 74 -16.26 -0.92 6.53
CA GLN A 74 -15.94 -1.55 5.24
C GLN A 74 -14.44 -1.86 5.18
N VAL A 75 -14.14 -3.10 4.83
CA VAL A 75 -12.79 -3.61 4.61
C VAL A 75 -12.39 -3.34 3.16
N VAL A 76 -11.23 -2.73 2.94
CA VAL A 76 -10.63 -2.52 1.61
C VAL A 76 -9.21 -3.06 1.59
N THR A 77 -8.80 -3.66 0.47
CA THR A 77 -7.53 -4.38 0.40
C THR A 77 -6.66 -3.86 -0.74
N THR A 78 -5.34 -4.00 -0.63
CA THR A 78 -4.43 -3.82 -1.77
C THR A 78 -4.62 -4.92 -2.80
N PRO A 79 -4.00 -4.81 -3.98
CA PRO A 79 -3.71 -5.99 -4.80
C PRO A 79 -2.98 -7.06 -3.98
N ALA A 80 -3.18 -8.33 -4.34
CA ALA A 80 -2.56 -9.45 -3.64
C ALA A 80 -1.08 -9.62 -4.00
N TYR A 81 -0.32 -10.12 -3.03
CA TYR A 81 1.08 -10.55 -3.14
C TYR A 81 1.14 -12.07 -3.08
N TYR A 82 1.82 -12.73 -4.00
CA TYR A 82 2.10 -14.16 -3.86
C TYR A 82 3.12 -14.41 -2.73
N LEU A 83 2.82 -15.31 -1.78
CA LEU A 83 3.79 -15.78 -0.78
C LEU A 83 4.72 -16.82 -1.45
N GLY A 84 5.90 -16.35 -1.84
CA GLY A 84 6.88 -16.95 -2.75
C GLY A 84 7.79 -15.81 -3.19
N PRO A 85 8.44 -15.80 -4.37
CA PRO A 85 8.84 -14.50 -4.91
C PRO A 85 7.59 -13.61 -4.92
N PHE A 86 7.60 -12.55 -4.10
CA PHE A 86 6.49 -11.65 -3.86
C PHE A 86 6.21 -10.91 -5.14
N ARG A 87 5.07 -11.22 -5.75
CA ARG A 87 4.60 -10.58 -6.98
C ARG A 87 3.35 -9.81 -6.68
N ILE A 88 3.34 -8.53 -7.04
CA ILE A 88 2.13 -7.72 -6.97
C ILE A 88 1.22 -8.16 -8.11
N GLU A 89 0.03 -8.63 -7.78
CA GLU A 89 -0.98 -9.05 -8.74
C GLU A 89 -1.20 -7.95 -9.79
N GLY A 90 -1.19 -8.34 -11.06
CA GLY A 90 -1.34 -7.41 -12.18
C GLY A 90 -0.05 -6.70 -12.61
N THR A 91 1.11 -7.02 -12.03
CA THR A 91 2.40 -6.44 -12.42
C THR A 91 3.45 -7.50 -12.74
N GLU A 92 4.48 -7.11 -13.49
CA GLU A 92 5.68 -7.94 -13.72
C GLU A 92 6.70 -7.83 -12.58
N ARG A 93 6.41 -7.05 -11.53
CA ARG A 93 7.36 -6.74 -10.45
C ARG A 93 7.45 -7.92 -9.49
N ILE A 94 8.68 -8.37 -9.23
CA ILE A 94 8.98 -9.54 -8.41
C ILE A 94 10.00 -9.14 -7.33
N PHE A 95 9.69 -9.44 -6.07
CA PHE A 95 10.59 -9.29 -4.93
C PHE A 95 10.92 -10.67 -4.38
N SER A 96 12.19 -10.97 -4.12
CA SER A 96 12.62 -12.29 -3.63
C SER A 96 12.22 -12.48 -2.16
N THR A 97 12.07 -11.39 -1.42
CA THR A 97 11.69 -11.38 -0.01
C THR A 97 10.69 -10.27 0.30
N ILE A 98 10.02 -10.39 1.44
CA ILE A 98 9.16 -9.34 2.01
C ILE A 98 9.98 -8.11 2.39
N TRP A 99 11.27 -8.31 2.72
CA TRP A 99 12.17 -7.24 3.08
C TRP A 99 12.42 -6.34 1.87
N GLU A 100 12.70 -6.95 0.71
CA GLU A 100 12.82 -6.24 -0.56
C GLU A 100 11.53 -5.49 -0.94
N LEU A 101 10.35 -6.10 -0.74
CA LEU A 101 9.08 -5.40 -0.93
C LEU A 101 8.95 -4.19 0.03
N GLY A 102 9.33 -4.36 1.28
CA GLY A 102 9.34 -3.34 2.31
C GLY A 102 10.24 -2.15 2.01
N GLU A 103 11.50 -2.45 1.66
CA GLU A 103 12.49 -1.46 1.25
C GLU A 103 12.04 -0.70 0.01
N TYR A 104 11.45 -1.41 -0.96
CA TYR A 104 10.85 -0.80 -2.14
C TYR A 104 9.76 0.20 -1.73
N LEU A 105 8.76 -0.21 -0.95
CA LEU A 105 7.66 0.68 -0.54
C LEU A 105 8.15 1.88 0.27
N LEU A 106 9.17 1.70 1.13
CA LEU A 106 9.79 2.80 1.87
C LEU A 106 10.51 3.79 0.94
N ALA A 107 11.23 3.28 -0.06
CA ALA A 107 11.87 4.11 -1.08
C ALA A 107 10.81 4.88 -1.88
N GLN A 108 9.72 4.24 -2.29
CA GLN A 108 8.62 4.90 -3.01
C GLN A 108 7.94 5.96 -2.13
N ARG A 109 7.68 5.67 -0.85
CA ARG A 109 7.13 6.66 0.09
C ARG A 109 8.02 7.90 0.22
N THR A 110 9.33 7.72 0.17
CA THR A 110 10.28 8.83 0.25
C THR A 110 10.34 9.63 -1.07
N ALA A 111 10.18 8.95 -2.20
CA ALA A 111 10.27 9.55 -3.53
C ALA A 111 8.93 10.10 -4.08
N MET A 112 7.80 9.85 -3.42
CA MET A 112 6.47 10.20 -3.96
C MET A 112 6.22 11.72 -4.08
N VAL A 113 6.95 12.54 -3.31
CA VAL A 113 6.79 14.00 -3.33
C VAL A 113 7.23 14.53 -4.70
N PRO A 114 6.35 15.21 -5.45
CA PRO A 114 6.66 15.66 -6.81
C PRO A 114 7.73 16.75 -6.82
N ALA A 115 8.54 16.75 -7.87
CA ALA A 115 9.44 17.85 -8.18
C ALA A 115 8.67 19.12 -8.56
N GLU A 116 9.35 20.27 -8.53
CA GLU A 116 8.75 21.56 -8.88
C GLU A 116 8.13 21.54 -10.29
N GLY A 117 6.87 21.99 -10.38
CA GLY A 117 6.14 22.05 -11.64
C GLY A 117 5.61 20.71 -12.16
N THR A 118 5.72 19.63 -11.37
CA THR A 118 5.25 18.28 -11.71
C THR A 118 4.20 17.79 -10.72
N ALA A 119 3.54 16.69 -11.05
CA ALA A 119 2.73 15.92 -10.11
C ALA A 119 3.14 14.45 -10.18
N THR A 120 2.80 13.67 -9.16
CA THR A 120 3.13 12.25 -9.09
C THR A 120 1.83 11.44 -9.05
N VAL A 121 1.66 10.54 -10.02
CA VAL A 121 0.63 9.49 -9.96
C VAL A 121 1.14 8.38 -9.04
N LEU A 122 0.34 8.02 -8.03
CA LEU A 122 0.63 6.94 -7.09
C LEU A 122 -0.20 5.72 -7.49
N GLY A 123 0.48 4.72 -8.08
CA GLY A 123 -0.14 3.46 -8.50
C GLY A 123 -0.45 2.51 -7.34
N LEU A 124 -1.39 1.59 -7.57
CA LEU A 124 -1.81 0.58 -6.59
C LEU A 124 -0.69 -0.42 -6.25
N ASP A 125 0.28 -0.59 -7.15
CA ASP A 125 1.48 -1.41 -6.95
C ASP A 125 2.63 -0.64 -6.26
N GLY A 126 2.36 0.58 -5.81
CA GLY A 126 3.37 1.49 -5.27
C GLY A 126 4.25 2.16 -6.33
N SER A 127 3.99 1.98 -7.63
CA SER A 127 4.70 2.73 -8.67
C SER A 127 4.44 4.23 -8.56
N LEU A 128 5.45 5.00 -8.97
CA LEU A 128 5.40 6.45 -9.06
C LEU A 128 5.58 6.87 -10.52
N THR A 129 4.64 7.64 -11.05
CA THR A 129 4.77 8.22 -12.39
C THR A 129 4.72 9.74 -12.32
N GLU A 130 5.82 10.40 -12.68
CA GLU A 130 5.83 11.85 -12.83
C GLU A 130 4.99 12.25 -14.05
N ILE A 131 4.13 13.26 -13.86
CA ILE A 131 3.32 13.85 -14.91
C ILE A 131 3.46 15.37 -14.91
N ARG A 132 3.18 15.98 -16.07
CA ARG A 132 3.20 17.43 -16.28
C ARG A 132 1.89 17.91 -16.90
N PRO A 133 1.47 19.16 -16.65
CA PRO A 133 0.34 19.74 -17.36
C PRO A 133 0.55 19.68 -18.88
N SER A 134 -0.50 19.31 -19.61
CA SER A 134 -0.47 19.29 -21.09
C SER A 134 -0.26 20.69 -21.69
N LYS A 135 -0.72 21.73 -20.99
CA LYS A 135 -0.55 23.13 -21.39
C LYS A 135 -0.46 24.04 -20.16
N GLY A 136 0.51 24.95 -20.16
CA GLY A 136 0.67 25.94 -19.08
C GLY A 136 1.31 25.34 -17.82
N LYS A 137 0.92 25.85 -16.66
CA LYS A 137 1.48 25.46 -15.34
C LYS A 137 0.52 24.66 -14.45
N THR A 138 -0.73 24.49 -14.86
CA THR A 138 -1.78 23.86 -14.04
C THR A 138 -2.46 22.70 -14.75
N PHE A 139 -2.81 21.66 -13.99
CA PHE A 139 -3.62 20.55 -14.43
C PHE A 139 -5.10 20.94 -14.45
N LYS A 140 -5.82 20.40 -15.44
CA LYS A 140 -7.29 20.44 -15.51
C LYS A 140 -7.85 19.08 -15.12
N PHE A 141 -9.07 19.03 -14.62
CA PHE A 141 -9.72 17.75 -14.29
C PHE A 141 -9.79 16.77 -15.45
N ASP A 142 -10.05 17.23 -16.68
CA ASP A 142 -10.09 16.35 -17.85
C ASP A 142 -8.76 15.64 -18.14
N GLN A 143 -7.64 16.22 -17.68
CA GLN A 143 -6.34 15.57 -17.76
C GLN A 143 -6.13 14.55 -16.63
N LEU A 144 -6.69 14.79 -15.45
CA LEU A 144 -6.48 13.96 -14.25
C LEU A 144 -7.40 12.74 -14.21
N ARG A 145 -8.66 12.89 -14.64
CA ARG A 145 -9.66 11.81 -14.72
C ARG A 145 -9.13 10.53 -15.38
N PRO A 146 -8.55 10.55 -16.60
CA PRO A 146 -8.07 9.33 -17.24
C PRO A 146 -6.85 8.72 -16.54
N LEU A 147 -6.04 9.51 -15.82
CA LEU A 147 -4.89 9.00 -15.07
C LEU A 147 -5.32 8.26 -13.79
N ILE A 148 -6.37 8.78 -13.15
CA ILE A 148 -6.98 8.20 -11.94
C ILE A 148 -7.89 7.03 -12.30
N GLY A 149 -8.48 7.04 -13.50
CA GLY A 149 -9.49 6.08 -13.93
C GLY A 149 -10.87 6.38 -13.35
N ALA A 150 -11.22 7.66 -13.20
CA ALA A 150 -12.45 8.10 -12.54
C ALA A 150 -13.21 9.17 -13.33
N ASP A 151 -14.54 9.12 -13.26
CA ASP A 151 -15.43 10.13 -13.87
C ASP A 151 -15.56 11.39 -13.00
N THR A 152 -15.55 11.19 -11.68
CA THR A 152 -15.68 12.26 -10.67
C THR A 152 -14.47 12.25 -9.76
N LEU A 153 -13.96 13.44 -9.45
CA LEU A 153 -12.77 13.62 -8.64
C LEU A 153 -13.12 14.34 -7.34
N ASP A 154 -12.52 13.89 -6.25
CA ASP A 154 -12.47 14.60 -4.98
C ASP A 154 -11.03 15.10 -4.72
N ILE A 155 -10.91 16.19 -3.97
CA ILE A 155 -9.64 16.85 -3.67
C ILE A 155 -9.47 16.98 -2.18
N HIS A 156 -8.46 16.28 -1.67
CA HIS A 156 -8.06 16.43 -0.28
C HIS A 156 -6.86 17.37 -0.15
N TYR A 157 -6.97 18.36 0.74
CA TYR A 157 -5.90 19.32 1.03
C TYR A 157 -5.20 18.96 2.34
N PHE A 158 -3.90 18.68 2.25
CA PHE A 158 -3.08 18.49 3.44
C PHE A 158 -2.80 19.84 4.11
N GLN A 159 -3.34 20.03 5.31
CA GLN A 159 -3.24 21.28 6.06
C GLN A 159 -2.02 21.34 6.98
N HIS A 160 -1.47 20.19 7.39
CA HIS A 160 -0.33 20.09 8.30
C HIS A 160 0.56 18.90 7.95
N GLY A 161 1.71 18.81 8.63
CA GLY A 161 2.67 17.73 8.44
C GLY A 161 3.56 17.89 7.20
N PRO A 162 4.28 16.82 6.82
CA PRO A 162 5.28 16.87 5.73
C PRO A 162 4.73 17.23 4.36
N LEU A 163 3.42 17.03 4.15
CA LEU A 163 2.73 17.31 2.90
C LEU A 163 1.87 18.59 2.96
N ALA A 164 2.06 19.46 3.96
CA ALA A 164 1.35 20.73 4.02
C ALA A 164 1.52 21.52 2.70
N GLY A 165 0.40 21.96 2.10
CA GLY A 165 0.39 22.65 0.81
C GLY A 165 0.29 21.74 -0.42
N TYR A 166 0.31 20.42 -0.23
CA TYR A 166 -0.01 19.43 -1.25
C TYR A 166 -1.48 19.02 -1.19
N ILE A 167 -1.96 18.45 -2.29
CA ILE A 167 -3.29 17.89 -2.44
C ILE A 167 -3.19 16.46 -2.97
N LEU A 168 -4.14 15.61 -2.54
CA LEU A 168 -4.45 14.36 -3.22
C LEU A 168 -5.71 14.56 -4.07
N VAL A 169 -5.61 14.22 -5.35
CA VAL A 169 -6.75 14.10 -6.24
C VAL A 169 -7.10 12.63 -6.36
N ILE A 170 -8.33 12.28 -6.00
CA ILE A 170 -8.78 10.90 -5.82
C ILE A 170 -10.10 10.65 -6.57
N ASP A 171 -10.44 9.39 -6.80
CA ASP A 171 -11.78 9.00 -7.25
C ASP A 171 -12.80 9.18 -6.11
N ASP A 172 -13.75 10.09 -6.29
CA ASP A 172 -14.84 10.33 -5.33
C ASP A 172 -15.67 9.06 -5.06
N ASN A 173 -15.78 8.18 -6.08
CA ASN A 173 -16.56 6.96 -6.00
C ASN A 173 -15.73 5.71 -5.65
N GLY A 174 -14.42 5.84 -5.46
CA GLY A 174 -13.50 4.70 -5.41
C GLY A 174 -13.88 3.65 -4.37
N LYS A 175 -14.35 4.07 -3.19
CA LYS A 175 -14.76 3.14 -2.13
C LYS A 175 -16.08 2.43 -2.44
N TYR A 176 -17.00 3.11 -3.11
CA TYR A 176 -18.30 2.57 -3.51
C TYR A 176 -18.16 1.60 -4.70
N SER A 177 -17.18 1.83 -5.57
CA SER A 177 -16.85 0.95 -6.70
C SER A 177 -15.97 -0.25 -6.32
N GLY A 178 -15.53 -0.33 -5.06
CA GLY A 178 -14.72 -1.44 -4.56
C GLY A 178 -13.25 -1.38 -5.00
N SER A 179 -12.73 -0.18 -5.30
CA SER A 179 -11.34 0.03 -5.65
C SER A 179 -10.38 -0.45 -4.55
N ALA A 180 -9.23 -0.95 -4.97
CA ALA A 180 -8.20 -1.43 -4.06
C ALA A 180 -7.55 -0.28 -3.26
N LEU A 181 -7.04 -0.60 -2.07
CA LEU A 181 -6.29 0.30 -1.21
C LEU A 181 -5.03 0.82 -1.90
N ASN A 182 -4.80 2.12 -1.83
CA ASN A 182 -3.54 2.76 -2.23
C ASN A 182 -2.64 2.90 -1.00
N MET A 183 -1.59 2.08 -0.91
CA MET A 183 -0.74 2.03 0.29
C MET A 183 0.01 3.33 0.53
N LEU A 184 0.62 3.92 -0.51
CA LEU A 184 1.42 5.12 -0.38
C LEU A 184 0.55 6.32 0.01
N ALA A 185 -0.59 6.47 -0.66
CA ALA A 185 -1.54 7.54 -0.36
C ALA A 185 -2.17 7.38 1.03
N THR A 186 -2.50 6.16 1.44
CA THR A 186 -3.03 5.89 2.79
C THR A 186 -1.98 6.16 3.87
N ALA A 187 -0.72 5.78 3.62
CA ALA A 187 0.37 6.08 4.55
C ALA A 187 0.60 7.59 4.70
N ALA A 188 0.58 8.33 3.59
CA ALA A 188 0.63 9.79 3.58
C ALA A 188 -0.55 10.42 4.34
N TRP A 189 -1.76 9.91 4.11
CA TRP A 189 -2.98 10.33 4.79
C TRP A 189 -2.85 10.20 6.31
N PHE A 190 -2.31 9.08 6.79
CA PHE A 190 -2.15 8.84 8.21
C PHE A 190 -0.95 9.54 8.86
N ASP A 191 0.09 9.89 8.11
CA ASP A 191 1.15 10.78 8.62
C ASP A 191 0.58 12.16 8.99
N THR A 192 -0.36 12.63 8.17
CA THR A 192 -1.04 13.89 8.42
C THR A 192 -2.08 13.74 9.52
N TYR A 193 -2.89 12.68 9.49
CA TYR A 193 -3.97 12.44 10.43
C TYR A 193 -3.81 11.06 11.11
N PRO A 194 -3.03 10.97 12.20
CA PRO A 194 -2.86 9.70 12.90
C PRO A 194 -4.20 9.17 13.42
N PRO A 195 -4.58 7.91 13.15
CA PRO A 195 -5.85 7.33 13.60
C PRO A 195 -6.05 7.32 15.12
N GLU A 196 -4.97 7.38 15.90
CA GLU A 196 -5.02 7.48 17.35
C GLU A 196 -5.51 8.86 17.83
N GLN A 197 -5.40 9.88 16.98
CA GLN A 197 -5.75 11.27 17.26
C GLN A 197 -6.98 11.74 16.47
N TYR A 198 -7.21 11.17 15.30
CA TYR A 198 -8.27 11.56 14.38
C TYR A 198 -9.21 10.38 14.13
N SER A 199 -10.47 10.53 14.56
CA SER A 199 -11.52 9.53 14.34
C SER A 199 -12.88 10.23 14.16
N PRO A 200 -13.72 9.79 13.20
CA PRO A 200 -13.45 8.75 12.22
C PRO A 200 -12.45 9.20 11.16
N ILE A 201 -11.48 8.34 10.84
CA ILE A 201 -10.58 8.54 9.71
C ILE A 201 -10.72 7.38 8.73
N ASP A 202 -10.62 7.69 7.45
CA ASP A 202 -10.77 6.73 6.38
C ASP A 202 -9.42 6.46 5.68
N VAL A 203 -9.42 5.52 4.74
CA VAL A 203 -8.28 5.14 3.91
C VAL A 203 -8.40 5.71 2.50
N VAL A 204 -7.34 5.63 1.72
CA VAL A 204 -7.32 6.08 0.32
C VAL A 204 -7.30 4.87 -0.61
N VAL A 205 -8.16 4.87 -1.62
CA VAL A 205 -8.32 3.78 -2.59
C VAL A 205 -8.12 4.29 -4.01
N GLY A 206 -7.84 3.38 -4.94
CA GLY A 206 -7.63 3.67 -6.35
C GLY A 206 -6.27 4.29 -6.65
N THR A 207 -5.98 4.47 -7.94
CA THR A 207 -4.86 5.29 -8.39
C THR A 207 -5.16 6.75 -8.03
N VAL A 208 -4.17 7.48 -7.52
CA VAL A 208 -4.36 8.89 -7.11
C VAL A 208 -3.25 9.77 -7.67
N VAL A 209 -3.45 11.08 -7.64
CA VAL A 209 -2.44 12.07 -8.02
C VAL A 209 -2.09 12.95 -6.83
N LEU A 210 -0.81 13.02 -6.49
CA LEU A 210 -0.24 13.95 -5.51
C LEU A 210 0.36 15.15 -6.23
N MET A 211 -0.03 16.37 -5.86
CA MET A 211 0.51 17.62 -6.43
C MET A 211 0.43 18.78 -5.44
N LYS A 212 1.06 19.91 -5.74
CA LYS A 212 0.82 21.15 -4.97
C LYS A 212 -0.55 21.72 -5.31
N SER A 213 -1.21 22.34 -4.34
CA SER A 213 -2.54 22.93 -4.52
C SER A 213 -2.59 23.97 -5.65
N GLU A 214 -1.54 24.78 -5.80
CA GLU A 214 -1.42 25.81 -6.85
C GLU A 214 -1.38 25.26 -8.27
N GLN A 215 -1.15 23.94 -8.43
CA GLN A 215 -1.06 23.29 -9.73
C GLN A 215 -2.42 22.82 -10.25
N LEU A 216 -3.50 22.98 -9.49
CA LEU A 216 -4.85 22.59 -9.92
C LEU A 216 -5.69 23.80 -10.33
N ARG A 217 -6.42 23.70 -11.45
CA ARG A 217 -7.32 24.76 -11.95
C ARG A 217 -8.63 24.22 -12.49
#